data_AF-G7V6Z2-F1
#
_entry.id   AF-G7V6Z2-F1
#
_cell.length_a   1.000
_cell.length_b   1.000
_cell.length_c   1.000
_cell.angle_alpha   90.00
_cell.angle_beta   90.00
_cell.angle_gamma   90.00
#
_symmetry.space_group_name_H-M   'P 1'
#
loop_
_entity.id
_entity.type
_entity.pdbx_description
1 polymer ?
#
loop_
_entity_poly.entity_id
_entity_poly.type
_entity_poly.pdbx_seq_one_letter_code
_entity_poly.pdbx_strand_id
1 'polypeptide(L)'
;MRRTLLLFDEDNPFWNAELVFMAQEDPKELEVLYSEGLLEATSLGNYRLSSEGKRVLLCYGREWGVPISLPSKDVQEADAIWSTRLRLLLDKSFVGRWSLKEYKHNVVLSYFPGLAREESWVLDEKGRLHWLYADSPMMQAFLKRYPETGIKVRGKEPPDAKEVIQWCKNRSMPEGKLHVPLLLWSRYDFTHYARFSPLPHDIWKLMNADRMFCFRIPDSTCENPAVFIDQVAAVRLFLTYYSRVHLPGYTHFDTEDQENLNWILWVGEDDSIVEATLNLLSPMAKELVDFEMPLHFKATSMESLMKIQEPYETIYDLVFYEFVNIASPDPS
;
A
#
# COMPACT_ATOMS: atom_id res chain seq x y z
N MET A 1 9.23 30.05 -12.73
CA MET A 1 9.21 28.81 -11.94
C MET A 1 9.00 27.65 -12.88
N ARG A 2 9.85 26.63 -12.85
CA ARG A 2 9.68 25.42 -13.67
C ARG A 2 8.87 24.41 -12.88
N ARG A 3 7.66 24.10 -13.38
CA ARG A 3 6.72 23.19 -12.71
C ARG A 3 7.30 21.79 -12.55
N THR A 4 8.09 21.33 -13.51
CA THR A 4 8.79 20.04 -13.48
C THR A 4 9.66 19.85 -12.23
N LEU A 5 10.23 20.91 -11.65
CA LEU A 5 11.01 20.79 -10.41
C LEU A 5 10.12 20.46 -9.20
N LEU A 6 8.85 20.86 -9.22
CA LEU A 6 7.87 20.58 -8.17
C LEU A 6 7.36 19.13 -8.18
N LEU A 7 7.68 18.36 -9.23
CA LEU A 7 7.36 16.93 -9.29
C LEU A 7 8.21 16.11 -8.30
N PHE A 8 9.37 16.62 -7.91
CA PHE A 8 10.28 15.94 -7.00
C PHE A 8 9.89 16.21 -5.55
N ASP A 9 9.55 15.16 -4.83
CA ASP A 9 9.26 15.19 -3.39
C ASP A 9 9.75 13.91 -2.70
N GLU A 10 9.46 13.78 -1.41
CA GLU A 10 9.82 12.60 -0.61
C GLU A 10 9.25 11.29 -1.18
N ASP A 11 8.05 11.35 -1.76
CA ASP A 11 7.28 10.23 -2.28
C ASP A 11 7.69 9.86 -3.73
N ASN A 12 8.13 10.84 -4.52
CA ASN A 12 8.50 10.71 -5.93
C ASN A 12 9.94 11.24 -6.16
N PRO A 13 10.96 10.54 -5.62
CA PRO A 13 12.33 11.04 -5.61
C PRO A 13 13.05 10.93 -6.97
N PHE A 14 12.53 10.11 -7.89
CA PHE A 14 13.10 9.86 -9.21
C PHE A 14 12.08 10.07 -10.31
N TRP A 15 12.51 10.66 -11.43
CA TRP A 15 11.67 10.96 -12.58
C TRP A 15 12.38 10.65 -13.90
N ASN A 16 11.63 10.25 -14.91
CA ASN A 16 12.11 10.12 -16.28
C ASN A 16 11.12 10.77 -17.26
N ALA A 17 11.48 10.77 -18.54
CA ALA A 17 10.68 11.41 -19.57
C ALA A 17 9.24 10.86 -19.66
N GLU A 18 9.06 9.54 -19.48
CA GLU A 18 7.74 8.90 -19.47
C GLU A 18 6.89 9.41 -18.31
N LEU A 19 7.41 9.39 -17.09
CA LEU A 19 6.68 9.84 -15.90
C LEU A 19 6.33 11.34 -15.97
N VAL A 20 7.24 12.18 -16.47
CA VAL A 20 6.98 13.61 -16.64
C VAL A 20 5.87 13.84 -17.67
N PHE A 21 5.87 13.09 -18.77
CA PHE A 21 4.79 13.13 -19.76
C PHE A 21 3.45 12.68 -19.15
N MET A 22 3.45 11.60 -18.36
CA MET A 22 2.27 11.10 -17.66
C MET A 22 1.73 12.11 -16.65
N ALA A 23 2.61 12.89 -16.01
CA ALA A 23 2.26 14.00 -15.13
C ALA A 23 1.79 15.27 -15.87
N GLN A 24 1.63 15.21 -17.21
CA GLN A 24 1.20 16.31 -18.07
C GLN A 24 2.15 17.51 -18.11
N GLU A 25 3.45 17.27 -17.89
CA GLU A 25 4.52 18.25 -17.99
C GLU A 25 5.41 17.95 -19.23
N ASP A 26 6.22 18.91 -19.68
CA ASP A 26 7.10 18.71 -20.85
C ASP A 26 8.35 17.89 -20.45
N PRO A 27 8.57 16.69 -21.02
CA PRO A 27 9.75 15.87 -20.73
C PRO A 27 11.08 16.57 -21.04
N LYS A 28 11.10 17.52 -21.98
CA LYS A 28 12.32 18.26 -22.34
C LYS A 28 12.85 19.10 -21.19
N GLU A 29 12.00 19.51 -20.25
CA GLU A 29 12.40 20.29 -19.07
C GLU A 29 13.39 19.52 -18.18
N LEU A 30 13.39 18.17 -18.20
CA LEU A 30 14.39 17.38 -17.47
C LEU A 30 15.81 17.67 -17.97
N GLU A 31 16.02 17.71 -19.29
CA GLU A 31 17.32 18.03 -19.88
C GLU A 31 17.75 19.46 -19.54
N VAL A 32 16.81 20.41 -19.55
CA VAL A 32 17.13 21.80 -19.20
C VAL A 32 17.52 21.91 -17.73
N LEU A 33 16.76 21.30 -16.81
CA LEU A 33 17.07 21.26 -15.39
C LEU A 33 18.40 20.53 -15.10
N TYR A 34 18.71 19.46 -15.83
CA TYR A 34 19.99 18.77 -15.75
C TYR A 34 21.15 19.66 -16.23
N SER A 35 20.99 20.37 -17.35
CA SER A 35 22.00 21.29 -17.88
C SER A 35 22.29 22.48 -16.96
N GLU A 36 21.32 22.87 -16.14
CA GLU A 36 21.44 23.90 -15.10
C GLU A 36 22.04 23.37 -13.79
N GLY A 37 22.35 22.07 -13.71
CA GLY A 37 22.90 21.43 -12.51
C GLY A 37 21.88 21.23 -11.38
N LEU A 38 20.57 21.36 -11.67
CA LEU A 38 19.51 21.15 -10.68
C LEU A 38 19.16 19.66 -10.52
N LEU A 39 19.46 18.84 -11.53
CA LEU A 39 19.27 17.39 -11.50
C LEU A 39 20.60 16.65 -11.66
N GLU A 40 20.61 15.41 -11.20
CA GLU A 40 21.64 14.41 -11.46
C GLU A 40 21.00 13.23 -12.20
N ALA A 41 21.67 12.74 -13.25
CA ALA A 41 21.28 11.51 -13.92
C ALA A 41 21.73 10.29 -13.09
N THR A 42 20.90 9.26 -13.04
CA THR A 42 21.19 7.98 -12.41
C THR A 42 21.74 6.99 -13.43
N SER A 43 22.31 5.88 -12.95
CA SER A 43 22.79 4.80 -13.82
C SER A 43 21.67 4.07 -14.58
N LEU A 44 20.41 4.21 -14.15
CA LEU A 44 19.24 3.61 -14.79
C LEU A 44 18.55 4.57 -15.78
N GLY A 45 19.14 5.74 -16.03
CA GLY A 45 18.60 6.72 -16.97
C GLY A 45 17.44 7.57 -16.43
N ASN A 46 17.26 7.60 -15.11
CA ASN A 46 16.31 8.50 -14.45
C ASN A 46 17.05 9.74 -13.91
N TYR A 47 16.29 10.71 -13.41
CA TYR A 47 16.78 11.94 -12.80
C TYR A 47 16.39 12.01 -11.33
N ARG A 48 17.25 12.63 -10.52
CA ARG A 48 16.97 13.01 -9.13
C ARG A 48 17.46 14.42 -8.86
N LEU A 49 16.97 15.06 -7.79
CA LEU A 49 17.45 16.38 -7.38
C LEU A 49 18.93 16.35 -6.98
N SER A 50 19.73 17.25 -7.55
CA SER A 50 21.07 17.55 -7.06
C SER A 50 20.99 18.31 -5.72
N SER A 51 22.15 18.53 -5.08
CA SER A 51 22.19 19.39 -3.88
C SER A 51 21.67 20.81 -4.15
N GLU A 52 21.95 21.34 -5.34
CA GLU A 52 21.46 22.66 -5.77
C GLU A 52 19.97 22.62 -6.11
N GLY A 53 19.50 21.56 -6.79
CA GLY A 53 18.07 21.36 -7.06
C GLY A 53 17.23 21.34 -5.78
N LYS A 54 17.70 20.64 -4.74
CA LYS A 54 17.06 20.63 -3.42
C LYS A 54 16.98 22.02 -2.81
N ARG A 55 18.05 22.81 -2.92
CA ARG A 55 18.11 24.19 -2.42
C ARG A 55 17.10 25.09 -3.14
N VAL A 56 17.04 25.01 -4.47
CA VAL A 56 16.11 25.79 -5.30
C VAL A 56 14.66 25.40 -5.01
N LEU A 57 14.36 24.11 -4.92
CA LEU A 57 13.02 23.63 -4.60
C LEU A 57 12.53 24.13 -3.24
N LEU A 58 13.39 24.12 -2.22
CA LEU A 58 13.06 24.71 -0.91
C LEU A 58 12.81 26.23 -0.98
N CYS A 59 13.51 26.95 -1.85
CA CYS A 59 13.24 28.38 -2.08
C CYS A 59 11.85 28.58 -2.68
N TYR A 60 11.47 27.78 -3.68
CA TYR A 60 10.10 27.80 -4.22
C TYR A 60 9.06 27.49 -3.13
N GLY A 61 9.28 26.46 -2.31
CA GLY A 61 8.38 26.17 -1.19
C GLY A 61 8.14 27.37 -0.26
N ARG A 62 9.22 28.07 0.11
CA ARG A 62 9.16 29.26 0.98
C ARG A 62 8.48 30.45 0.32
N GLU A 63 8.78 30.72 -0.94
CA GLU A 63 8.21 31.85 -1.69
C GLU A 63 6.69 31.73 -1.83
N TRP A 64 6.18 30.50 -1.94
CA TRP A 64 4.76 30.22 -2.20
C TRP A 64 4.00 29.70 -0.98
N GLY A 65 4.67 29.57 0.18
CA GLY A 65 4.06 29.04 1.40
C GLY A 65 3.66 27.57 1.30
N VAL A 66 4.28 26.80 0.41
CA VAL A 66 4.02 25.37 0.20
C VAL A 66 5.05 24.56 0.99
N PRO A 67 4.63 23.67 1.90
CA PRO A 67 5.56 22.77 2.57
C PRO A 67 6.15 21.79 1.54
N ILE A 68 7.48 21.77 1.44
CA ILE A 68 8.22 20.82 0.59
C ILE A 68 8.87 19.77 1.49
N SER A 69 8.55 18.52 1.24
CA SER A 69 9.29 17.36 1.77
C SER A 69 10.30 16.91 0.73
N LEU A 70 11.58 16.88 1.10
CA LEU A 70 12.64 16.49 0.17
C LEU A 70 12.79 14.95 0.08
N PRO A 71 13.18 14.42 -1.08
CA PRO A 71 13.59 13.04 -1.28
C PRO A 71 14.50 12.48 -0.17
N SER A 72 14.09 11.35 0.43
CA SER A 72 14.97 10.52 1.27
C SER A 72 16.10 9.89 0.44
N LYS A 73 17.24 9.60 1.07
CA LYS A 73 18.42 9.02 0.39
C LYS A 73 18.33 7.49 0.22
N ASP A 74 17.47 6.82 0.97
CA ASP A 74 17.49 5.36 1.13
C ASP A 74 16.45 4.62 0.27
N VAL A 75 15.84 5.31 -0.71
CA VAL A 75 14.79 4.75 -1.56
C VAL A 75 15.41 4.01 -2.75
N GLN A 76 15.00 2.77 -2.97
CA GLN A 76 15.37 2.00 -4.17
C GLN A 76 14.73 2.62 -5.41
N GLU A 77 15.56 2.96 -6.39
CA GLU A 77 15.14 3.71 -7.57
C GLU A 77 14.08 2.97 -8.41
N ALA A 78 14.23 1.66 -8.60
CA ALA A 78 13.28 0.85 -9.36
C ALA A 78 11.88 0.82 -8.71
N ASP A 79 11.82 0.72 -7.38
CA ASP A 79 10.56 0.68 -6.63
C ASP A 79 9.88 2.05 -6.62
N ALA A 80 10.65 3.13 -6.48
CA ALA A 80 10.15 4.50 -6.60
C ALA A 80 9.56 4.78 -7.99
N ILE A 81 10.27 4.43 -9.06
CA ILE A 81 9.77 4.61 -10.43
C ILE A 81 8.48 3.81 -10.65
N TRP A 82 8.45 2.54 -10.23
CA TRP A 82 7.25 1.70 -10.35
C TRP A 82 6.06 2.30 -9.58
N SER A 83 6.27 2.74 -8.33
CA SER A 83 5.21 3.28 -7.48
C SER A 83 4.69 4.62 -7.98
N THR A 84 5.57 5.53 -8.42
CA THR A 84 5.17 6.79 -9.08
C THR A 84 4.40 6.52 -10.37
N ARG A 85 4.83 5.56 -11.21
CA ARG A 85 4.11 5.17 -12.43
C ARG A 85 2.71 4.68 -12.11
N LEU A 86 2.59 3.76 -11.15
CA LEU A 86 1.29 3.23 -10.72
C LEU A 86 0.39 4.33 -10.17
N ARG A 87 0.93 5.23 -9.33
CA ARG A 87 0.17 6.37 -8.82
C ARG A 87 -0.40 7.22 -9.95
N LEU A 88 0.44 7.63 -10.91
CA LEU A 88 0.02 8.47 -12.04
C LEU A 88 -1.07 7.79 -12.88
N LEU A 89 -0.94 6.48 -13.09
CA LEU A 89 -1.95 5.68 -13.77
C LEU A 89 -3.25 5.64 -12.99
N LEU A 90 -3.22 5.31 -11.71
CA LEU A 90 -4.40 5.33 -10.84
C LEU A 90 -5.04 6.73 -10.78
N ASP A 91 -4.25 7.80 -10.73
CA ASP A 91 -4.75 9.18 -10.75
C ASP A 91 -5.50 9.50 -12.04
N LYS A 92 -5.01 8.99 -13.19
CA LYS A 92 -5.67 9.11 -14.49
C LYS A 92 -6.89 8.19 -14.61
N SER A 93 -6.87 6.99 -14.03
CA SER A 93 -7.87 5.95 -14.28
C SER A 93 -9.18 6.13 -13.52
N PHE A 94 -9.21 6.91 -12.44
CA PHE A 94 -10.47 7.24 -11.76
C PHE A 94 -10.47 8.66 -11.20
N VAL A 95 -11.63 9.28 -11.08
CA VAL A 95 -11.77 10.64 -10.53
C VAL A 95 -11.68 10.60 -9.00
N GLY A 96 -12.30 9.60 -8.37
CA GLY A 96 -12.45 9.54 -6.93
C GLY A 96 -13.57 10.47 -6.45
N ARG A 97 -14.69 10.53 -7.18
CA ARG A 97 -15.82 11.38 -6.81
C ARG A 97 -16.29 11.02 -5.39
N TRP A 98 -16.46 12.05 -4.56
CA TRP A 98 -16.77 11.95 -3.13
C TRP A 98 -15.67 11.34 -2.24
N SER A 99 -14.56 10.88 -2.82
CA SER A 99 -13.45 10.29 -2.10
C SER A 99 -12.23 11.21 -2.08
N LEU A 100 -11.46 11.15 -0.99
CA LEU A 100 -10.09 11.67 -0.98
C LEU A 100 -9.13 10.50 -1.27
N LYS A 101 -8.33 10.65 -2.33
CA LYS A 101 -7.22 9.75 -2.62
C LYS A 101 -5.99 10.17 -1.81
N GLU A 102 -5.48 9.28 -0.96
CA GLU A 102 -4.22 9.51 -0.28
C GLU A 102 -3.22 8.39 -0.61
N TYR A 103 -2.16 8.75 -1.33
CA TYR A 103 -1.07 7.83 -1.64
C TYR A 103 0.02 7.93 -0.57
N LYS A 104 0.62 6.78 -0.26
CA LYS A 104 1.82 6.65 0.57
C LYS A 104 2.80 5.73 -0.16
N HIS A 105 4.01 6.21 -0.43
CA HIS A 105 5.01 5.44 -1.17
C HIS A 105 5.97 4.75 -0.20
N ASN A 106 6.40 3.55 -0.57
CA ASN A 106 7.44 2.77 0.11
C ASN A 106 7.22 2.67 1.63
N VAL A 107 5.99 2.37 2.03
CA VAL A 107 5.59 2.35 3.44
C VAL A 107 6.10 1.09 4.12
N VAL A 108 6.70 1.24 5.30
CA VAL A 108 7.06 0.13 6.17
C VAL A 108 6.10 0.10 7.36
N LEU A 109 5.20 -0.88 7.35
CA LEU A 109 4.20 -1.11 8.39
C LEU A 109 4.72 -2.15 9.38
N SER A 110 5.05 -1.72 10.60
CA SER A 110 5.50 -2.60 11.67
C SER A 110 4.34 -3.32 12.36
N TYR A 111 4.55 -4.58 12.76
CA TYR A 111 3.58 -5.38 13.50
C TYR A 111 4.22 -6.41 14.44
N PHE A 112 3.43 -6.91 15.40
CA PHE A 112 3.84 -7.98 16.31
C PHE A 112 2.74 -9.04 16.47
N PRO A 113 3.12 -10.32 16.64
CA PRO A 113 4.45 -10.87 16.39
C PRO A 113 4.76 -10.92 14.88
N GLY A 114 6.00 -10.64 14.51
CA GLY A 114 6.55 -11.12 13.26
C GLY A 114 6.71 -12.64 13.35
N LEU A 115 6.22 -13.38 12.35
CA LEU A 115 6.37 -14.83 12.31
C LEU A 115 7.31 -15.19 11.16
N ALA A 116 8.10 -16.26 11.33
CA ALA A 116 8.83 -16.82 10.21
C ALA A 116 7.86 -17.33 9.14
N ARG A 117 8.33 -17.52 7.90
CA ARG A 117 7.49 -18.02 6.81
C ARG A 117 6.87 -19.37 7.18
N GLU A 118 7.70 -20.28 7.69
CA GLU A 118 7.34 -21.64 8.06
C GLU A 118 6.38 -21.71 9.26
N GLU A 119 6.29 -20.64 10.04
CA GLU A 119 5.30 -20.47 11.13
C GLU A 119 4.02 -19.76 10.66
N SER A 120 4.06 -19.16 9.47
CA SER A 120 2.94 -18.39 8.91
C SER A 120 2.08 -19.24 8.00
N TRP A 121 2.70 -20.02 7.12
CA TRP A 121 2.01 -20.85 6.14
C TRP A 121 2.87 -22.00 5.62
N VAL A 122 2.21 -23.01 5.06
CA VAL A 122 2.85 -24.12 4.34
C VAL A 122 1.99 -24.53 3.14
N LEU A 123 2.64 -25.04 2.09
CA LEU A 123 1.96 -25.74 0.99
C LEU A 123 2.08 -27.25 1.22
N ASP A 124 0.96 -27.97 1.16
CA ASP A 124 0.99 -29.43 1.21
C ASP A 124 1.55 -30.04 -0.09
N GLU A 125 1.73 -31.36 -0.13
CA GLU A 125 2.22 -32.09 -1.31
C GLU A 125 1.35 -31.91 -2.57
N LYS A 126 0.10 -31.44 -2.41
CA LYS A 126 -0.84 -31.15 -3.50
C LYS A 126 -0.87 -29.66 -3.84
N GLY A 127 -0.01 -28.85 -3.25
CA GLY A 127 0.05 -27.40 -3.46
C GLY A 127 -1.07 -26.62 -2.78
N ARG A 128 -1.78 -27.20 -1.80
CA ARG A 128 -2.82 -26.47 -1.05
C ARG A 128 -2.21 -25.69 0.09
N LEU A 129 -2.69 -24.46 0.25
CA LEU A 129 -2.24 -23.52 1.28
C LEU A 129 -2.87 -23.82 2.63
N HIS A 130 -2.03 -23.97 3.66
CA HIS A 130 -2.44 -24.07 5.05
C HIS A 130 -1.87 -22.89 5.83
N TRP A 131 -2.74 -22.11 6.47
CA TRP A 131 -2.34 -21.02 7.35
C TRP A 131 -1.99 -21.55 8.73
N LEU A 132 -0.80 -21.22 9.21
CA LEU A 132 -0.25 -21.74 10.48
C LEU A 132 -0.20 -20.68 11.58
N TYR A 133 -0.30 -19.40 11.23
CA TYR A 133 -0.12 -18.31 12.19
C TYR A 133 -1.17 -18.34 13.32
N ALA A 134 -2.39 -18.85 13.08
CA ALA A 134 -3.40 -18.97 14.12
C ALA A 134 -2.97 -19.95 15.23
N ASP A 135 -2.23 -21.01 14.88
CA ASP A 135 -1.72 -22.01 15.80
C ASP A 135 -0.34 -21.66 16.38
N SER A 136 0.30 -20.60 15.88
CA SER A 136 1.58 -20.13 16.39
C SER A 136 1.48 -19.81 17.89
N PRO A 137 2.36 -20.38 18.75
CA PRO A 137 2.37 -20.06 20.17
C PRO A 137 2.55 -18.57 20.46
N MET A 138 3.30 -17.85 19.61
CA MET A 138 3.48 -16.41 19.75
C MET A 138 2.19 -15.65 19.45
N MET A 139 1.51 -16.01 18.37
CA MET A 139 0.23 -15.40 18.01
C MET A 139 -0.83 -15.69 19.07
N GLN A 140 -0.95 -16.94 19.53
CA GLN A 140 -1.87 -17.32 20.61
C GLN A 140 -1.61 -16.54 21.90
N ALA A 141 -0.34 -16.38 22.28
CA ALA A 141 0.02 -15.56 23.44
C ALA A 141 -0.35 -14.08 23.25
N PHE A 142 -0.16 -13.53 22.04
CA PHE A 142 -0.54 -12.16 21.71
C PHE A 142 -2.06 -11.96 21.75
N LEU A 143 -2.83 -12.81 21.05
CA LEU A 143 -4.29 -12.76 21.00
C LEU A 143 -4.91 -12.97 22.39
N LYS A 144 -4.32 -13.82 23.23
CA LYS A 144 -4.75 -13.97 24.63
C LYS A 144 -4.50 -12.71 25.47
N ARG A 145 -3.41 -11.99 25.22
CA ARG A 145 -3.06 -10.77 25.96
C ARG A 145 -3.88 -9.56 25.51
N TYR A 146 -4.17 -9.47 24.21
CA TYR A 146 -4.91 -8.40 23.55
C TYR A 146 -6.12 -8.97 22.78
N PRO A 147 -7.14 -9.47 23.49
CA PRO A 147 -8.27 -10.16 22.87
C PRO A 147 -9.31 -9.20 22.25
N GLU A 148 -9.30 -7.95 22.69
CA GLU A 148 -10.32 -6.96 22.34
C GLU A 148 -10.18 -6.49 20.89
N THR A 149 -11.20 -6.73 20.07
CA THR A 149 -11.31 -6.26 18.68
C THR A 149 -12.79 -6.20 18.23
N GLY A 150 -13.04 -5.64 17.05
CA GLY A 150 -14.38 -5.49 16.46
C GLY A 150 -15.23 -4.37 17.06
N ILE A 151 -16.44 -4.15 16.51
CA ILE A 151 -17.29 -2.99 16.85
C ILE A 151 -17.56 -2.88 18.37
N LYS A 152 -17.64 -4.02 19.07
CA LYS A 152 -17.97 -4.12 20.50
C LYS A 152 -16.99 -3.40 21.43
N VAL A 153 -15.78 -3.10 20.94
CA VAL A 153 -14.71 -2.49 21.75
C VAL A 153 -14.54 -1.00 21.48
N ARG A 154 -15.36 -0.42 20.58
CA ARG A 154 -15.38 1.03 20.34
C ARG A 154 -15.70 1.79 21.62
N GLY A 155 -15.01 2.91 21.80
CA GLY A 155 -15.13 3.76 23.00
C GLY A 155 -14.38 3.24 24.22
N LYS A 156 -13.82 2.02 24.18
CA LYS A 156 -12.83 1.58 25.17
C LYS A 156 -11.47 2.20 24.83
N GLU A 157 -10.68 2.48 25.86
CA GLU A 157 -9.31 2.93 25.68
C GLU A 157 -8.46 1.79 25.08
N PRO A 158 -7.79 2.03 23.94
CA PRO A 158 -6.90 1.02 23.35
C PRO A 158 -5.68 0.79 24.26
N PRO A 159 -5.01 -0.37 24.16
CA PRO A 159 -3.73 -0.60 24.82
C PRO A 159 -2.68 0.46 24.44
N ASP A 160 -1.82 0.86 25.39
CA ASP A 160 -0.67 1.70 25.06
C ASP A 160 0.31 0.92 24.16
N ALA A 161 0.50 1.38 22.93
CA ALA A 161 1.37 0.75 21.95
C ALA A 161 2.82 0.56 22.46
N LYS A 162 3.35 1.48 23.27
CA LYS A 162 4.69 1.34 23.86
C LYS A 162 4.75 0.19 24.85
N GLU A 163 3.71 0.03 25.67
CA GLU A 163 3.59 -1.10 26.60
C GLU A 163 3.43 -2.42 25.84
N VAL A 164 2.64 -2.43 24.76
CA VAL A 164 2.50 -3.60 23.89
C VAL A 164 3.84 -4.02 23.30
N ILE A 165 4.56 -3.09 22.69
CA ILE A 165 5.89 -3.34 22.11
C ILE A 165 6.86 -3.84 23.18
N GLN A 166 6.86 -3.24 24.37
CA GLN A 166 7.73 -3.68 25.46
C GLN A 166 7.39 -5.09 25.93
N TRP A 167 6.10 -5.43 26.03
CA TRP A 167 5.65 -6.78 26.38
C TRP A 167 6.09 -7.81 25.33
N CYS A 168 5.96 -7.50 24.04
CA CYS A 168 6.45 -8.35 22.94
C CYS A 168 7.97 -8.58 23.04
N LYS A 169 8.73 -7.50 23.25
CA LYS A 169 10.20 -7.56 23.41
C LYS A 169 10.62 -8.41 24.61
N ASN A 170 9.94 -8.28 25.75
CA ASN A 170 10.23 -9.07 26.96
C ASN A 170 9.98 -10.58 26.75
N ARG A 171 9.21 -10.96 25.73
CA ARG A 171 8.92 -12.34 25.35
C ARG A 171 9.72 -12.81 24.14
N SER A 172 10.67 -12.00 23.68
CA SER A 172 11.45 -12.26 22.46
C SER A 172 10.58 -12.49 21.22
N MET A 173 9.40 -11.85 21.16
CA MET A 173 8.58 -11.85 19.95
C MET A 173 9.22 -10.91 18.93
N PRO A 174 9.58 -11.38 17.72
CA PRO A 174 10.22 -10.52 16.75
C PRO A 174 9.23 -9.51 16.17
N GLU A 175 9.76 -8.40 15.67
CA GLU A 175 8.99 -7.41 14.92
C GLU A 175 8.85 -7.86 13.47
N GLY A 176 7.62 -7.91 12.97
CA GLY A 176 7.34 -8.07 11.55
C GLY A 176 7.33 -6.71 10.85
N LYS A 177 7.78 -6.70 9.59
CA LYS A 177 7.76 -5.50 8.74
C LYS A 177 7.11 -5.83 7.41
N LEU A 178 5.99 -5.15 7.15
CA LEU A 178 5.30 -5.21 5.87
C LEU A 178 5.76 -4.01 5.03
N HIS A 179 6.51 -4.28 3.96
CA HIS A 179 6.88 -3.27 2.98
C HIS A 179 5.81 -3.18 1.90
N VAL A 180 5.17 -2.01 1.76
CA VAL A 180 4.14 -1.73 0.76
C VAL A 180 4.66 -0.66 -0.19
N PRO A 181 5.04 -1.03 -1.43
CA PRO A 181 5.57 -0.07 -2.40
C PRO A 181 4.62 1.12 -2.68
N LEU A 182 3.33 0.85 -2.79
CA LEU A 182 2.31 1.90 -2.88
C LEU A 182 1.09 1.50 -2.04
N LEU A 183 0.75 2.31 -1.05
CA LEU A 183 -0.48 2.18 -0.28
C LEU A 183 -1.40 3.33 -0.67
N LEU A 184 -2.61 3.01 -1.11
CA LEU A 184 -3.64 4.01 -1.39
C LEU A 184 -4.77 3.87 -0.38
N TRP A 185 -5.12 4.99 0.25
CA TRP A 185 -6.33 5.14 1.04
C TRP A 185 -7.40 5.82 0.19
N SER A 186 -8.56 5.20 0.08
CA SER A 186 -9.75 5.83 -0.47
C SER A 186 -10.67 6.19 0.69
N ARG A 187 -10.79 7.48 0.98
CA ARG A 187 -11.72 7.98 2.00
C ARG A 187 -13.02 8.40 1.35
N TYR A 188 -13.89 7.44 1.12
CA TYR A 188 -15.21 7.73 0.55
C TYR A 188 -16.03 8.64 1.49
N ASP A 189 -16.86 9.49 0.90
CA ASP A 189 -17.63 10.52 1.60
C ASP A 189 -16.79 11.36 2.58
N PHE A 190 -15.55 11.73 2.20
CA PHE A 190 -14.60 12.38 3.12
C PHE A 190 -15.19 13.62 3.83
N THR A 191 -16.05 14.38 3.15
CA THR A 191 -16.71 15.57 3.72
C THR A 191 -17.65 15.20 4.86
N HIS A 192 -18.36 14.07 4.75
CA HIS A 192 -19.17 13.52 5.82
C HIS A 192 -18.30 13.08 7.00
N TYR A 193 -17.22 12.34 6.73
CA TYR A 193 -16.37 11.79 7.78
C TYR A 193 -15.42 12.81 8.44
N ALA A 194 -15.19 13.98 7.82
CA ALA A 194 -14.35 15.04 8.38
C ALA A 194 -14.86 15.59 9.73
N ARG A 195 -16.12 15.32 10.09
CA ARG A 195 -16.70 15.68 11.40
C ARG A 195 -16.19 14.82 12.55
N PHE A 196 -15.67 13.62 12.26
CA PHE A 196 -15.17 12.72 13.28
C PHE A 196 -13.74 13.11 13.65
N SER A 197 -13.49 13.20 14.96
CA SER A 197 -12.14 13.48 15.45
C SER A 197 -11.21 12.31 15.14
N PRO A 198 -10.00 12.57 14.61
CA PRO A 198 -9.00 11.52 14.44
C PRO A 198 -8.70 10.83 15.77
N LEU A 199 -8.52 9.51 15.75
CA LEU A 199 -8.13 8.76 16.94
C LEU A 199 -6.61 8.87 17.15
N PRO A 200 -6.12 9.30 18.33
CA PRO A 200 -4.69 9.50 18.56
C PRO A 200 -3.82 8.25 18.38
N HIS A 201 -4.41 7.07 18.56
CA HIS A 201 -3.72 5.78 18.47
C HIS A 201 -3.67 5.23 17.04
N ASP A 202 -4.42 5.84 16.11
CA ASP A 202 -4.45 5.52 14.69
C ASP A 202 -3.25 6.14 13.96
N ILE A 203 -2.07 5.60 14.24
CA ILE A 203 -0.78 6.13 13.75
C ILE A 203 -0.67 6.16 12.22
N TRP A 204 -1.40 5.28 11.53
CA TRP A 204 -1.47 5.20 10.07
C TRP A 204 -2.75 5.83 9.51
N LYS A 205 -3.57 6.50 10.34
CA LYS A 205 -4.81 7.17 9.92
C LYS A 205 -5.75 6.28 9.09
N LEU A 206 -5.84 5.00 9.45
CA LEU A 206 -6.62 4.00 8.72
C LEU A 206 -8.12 4.05 9.00
N MET A 207 -8.57 4.82 10.00
CA MET A 207 -10.00 5.00 10.28
C MET A 207 -10.72 5.60 9.07
N ASN A 208 -11.90 5.07 8.73
CA ASN A 208 -12.78 5.54 7.64
C ASN A 208 -12.06 5.60 6.29
N ALA A 209 -11.38 4.51 5.93
CA ALA A 209 -10.64 4.41 4.69
C ALA A 209 -10.62 2.97 4.20
N ASP A 210 -10.99 2.80 2.94
CA ASP A 210 -10.64 1.60 2.18
C ASP A 210 -9.16 1.62 1.86
N ARG A 211 -8.56 0.43 1.80
CA ARG A 211 -7.11 0.26 1.78
C ARG A 211 -6.72 -0.60 0.62
N MET A 212 -5.87 -0.08 -0.25
CA MET A 212 -5.29 -0.81 -1.36
C MET A 212 -3.80 -0.97 -1.13
N PHE A 213 -3.40 -2.18 -0.78
CA PHE A 213 -2.00 -2.60 -0.67
C PHE A 213 -1.52 -3.01 -2.06
N CYS A 214 -0.82 -2.12 -2.76
CA CYS A 214 -0.37 -2.37 -4.12
C CYS A 214 1.04 -2.96 -4.13
N PHE A 215 1.20 -4.11 -4.77
CA PHE A 215 2.47 -4.80 -4.94
C PHE A 215 2.76 -5.04 -6.42
N ARG A 216 4.05 -4.98 -6.76
CA ARG A 216 4.51 -5.39 -8.09
C ARG A 216 4.45 -6.92 -8.21
N ILE A 217 4.00 -7.42 -9.35
CA ILE A 217 4.18 -8.82 -9.72
C ILE A 217 5.64 -9.00 -10.19
N PRO A 218 6.45 -9.87 -9.55
CA PRO A 218 7.80 -10.12 -10.02
C PRO A 218 7.82 -10.92 -11.34
N ASP A 219 8.66 -10.50 -12.27
CA ASP A 219 8.79 -11.14 -13.61
C ASP A 219 9.21 -12.62 -13.52
N SER A 220 9.86 -13.03 -12.44
CA SER A 220 10.42 -14.37 -12.24
C SER A 220 9.49 -15.34 -11.48
N THR A 221 8.35 -14.89 -10.98
CA THR A 221 7.54 -15.67 -10.02
C THR A 221 6.34 -16.40 -10.61
N CYS A 222 6.23 -16.51 -11.93
CA CYS A 222 5.10 -17.21 -12.58
C CYS A 222 5.00 -18.71 -12.23
N GLU A 223 5.99 -19.29 -11.55
CA GLU A 223 6.00 -20.69 -11.12
C GLU A 223 5.95 -20.90 -9.61
N ASN A 224 6.19 -19.85 -8.80
CA ASN A 224 6.29 -19.98 -7.34
C ASN A 224 5.36 -18.99 -6.62
N PRO A 225 4.30 -19.46 -5.95
CA PRO A 225 3.32 -18.59 -5.30
C PRO A 225 3.82 -17.96 -3.99
N ALA A 226 5.00 -18.37 -3.48
CA ALA A 226 5.47 -18.02 -2.14
C ALA A 226 5.52 -16.50 -1.87
N VAL A 227 5.96 -15.70 -2.85
CA VAL A 227 6.04 -14.23 -2.67
C VAL A 227 4.65 -13.62 -2.45
N PHE A 228 3.65 -14.09 -3.19
CA PHE A 228 2.27 -13.62 -3.03
C PHE A 228 1.73 -14.03 -1.67
N ILE A 229 1.93 -15.30 -1.27
CA ILE A 229 1.44 -15.81 0.01
C ILE A 229 2.13 -15.09 1.19
N ASP A 230 3.42 -14.79 1.10
CA ASP A 230 4.16 -13.99 2.09
C ASP A 230 3.57 -12.58 2.24
N GLN A 231 3.21 -11.93 1.13
CA GLN A 231 2.56 -10.61 1.17
C GLN A 231 1.19 -10.71 1.84
N VAL A 232 0.38 -11.72 1.51
CA VAL A 232 -0.91 -11.96 2.16
C VAL A 232 -0.73 -12.19 3.66
N ALA A 233 0.23 -13.03 4.06
CA ALA A 233 0.53 -13.29 5.47
C ALA A 233 0.92 -12.01 6.21
N ALA A 234 1.82 -11.21 5.64
CA ALA A 234 2.28 -9.96 6.25
C ALA A 234 1.14 -8.93 6.41
N VAL A 235 0.27 -8.77 5.40
CA VAL A 235 -0.93 -7.91 5.48
C VAL A 235 -1.89 -8.40 6.57
N ARG A 236 -2.15 -9.70 6.64
CA ARG A 236 -3.02 -10.31 7.67
C ARG A 236 -2.47 -10.07 9.08
N LEU A 237 -1.19 -10.33 9.30
CA LEU A 237 -0.54 -10.13 10.59
C LEU A 237 -0.53 -8.66 10.99
N PHE A 238 -0.24 -7.75 10.04
CA PHE A 238 -0.30 -6.31 10.27
C PHE A 238 -1.68 -5.87 10.72
N LEU A 239 -2.74 -6.17 9.96
CA LEU A 239 -4.08 -5.72 10.31
C LEU A 239 -4.62 -6.40 11.57
N THR A 240 -4.22 -7.65 11.86
CA THR A 240 -4.54 -8.33 13.12
C THR A 240 -3.94 -7.59 14.33
N TYR A 241 -2.67 -7.21 14.24
CA TYR A 241 -2.00 -6.39 15.25
C TYR A 241 -2.65 -4.99 15.35
N TYR A 242 -2.86 -4.33 14.21
CA TYR A 242 -3.38 -2.97 14.14
C TYR A 242 -4.79 -2.86 14.73
N SER A 243 -5.67 -3.81 14.41
CA SER A 243 -7.06 -3.89 14.90
C SER A 243 -7.21 -4.21 16.40
N ARG A 244 -6.11 -4.50 17.10
CA ARG A 244 -6.12 -4.80 18.55
C ARG A 244 -5.38 -3.75 19.37
N VAL A 245 -4.40 -3.08 18.76
CA VAL A 245 -3.49 -2.18 19.47
C VAL A 245 -3.71 -0.73 19.10
N HIS A 246 -3.86 -0.43 17.81
CA HIS A 246 -3.86 0.94 17.31
C HIS A 246 -5.26 1.43 16.97
N LEU A 247 -6.09 0.57 16.39
CA LEU A 247 -7.40 0.93 15.89
C LEU A 247 -8.48 -0.13 16.26
N PRO A 248 -8.65 -0.46 17.55
CA PRO A 248 -9.64 -1.43 17.96
C PRO A 248 -11.06 -0.98 17.62
N GLY A 249 -11.75 -1.82 16.86
CA GLY A 249 -13.13 -1.62 16.43
C GLY A 249 -13.34 -0.76 15.20
N TYR A 250 -12.30 -0.16 14.61
CA TYR A 250 -12.44 0.68 13.40
C TYR A 250 -11.63 0.20 12.18
N THR A 251 -10.87 -0.90 12.31
CA THR A 251 -10.16 -1.47 11.16
C THR A 251 -11.13 -2.07 10.13
N HIS A 252 -12.14 -2.81 10.58
CA HIS A 252 -13.08 -3.52 9.70
C HIS A 252 -14.28 -2.67 9.28
N PHE A 253 -14.73 -1.80 10.18
CA PHE A 253 -15.91 -0.98 9.96
C PHE A 253 -15.56 0.47 10.23
N ASP A 254 -16.06 1.37 9.40
CA ASP A 254 -15.94 2.81 9.60
C ASP A 254 -16.80 3.30 10.78
N THR A 255 -16.74 4.60 11.08
CA THR A 255 -17.48 5.20 12.19
C THR A 255 -19.01 5.09 12.07
N GLU A 256 -19.55 4.75 10.92
CA GLU A 256 -20.98 4.58 10.63
C GLU A 256 -21.35 3.10 10.41
N ASP A 257 -20.48 2.18 10.83
CA ASP A 257 -20.66 0.72 10.75
C ASP A 257 -20.71 0.16 9.31
N GLN A 258 -20.20 0.90 8.32
CA GLN A 258 -19.98 0.37 6.96
C GLN A 258 -18.64 -0.35 6.88
N GLU A 259 -18.56 -1.41 6.08
CA GLU A 259 -17.33 -2.17 5.90
C GLU A 259 -16.24 -1.32 5.21
N ASN A 260 -15.04 -1.29 5.79
CA ASN A 260 -13.85 -0.82 5.11
C ASN A 260 -13.25 -1.98 4.32
N LEU A 261 -13.11 -1.82 3.00
CA LEU A 261 -12.51 -2.83 2.15
C LEU A 261 -10.99 -2.82 2.28
N ASN A 262 -10.43 -4.03 2.31
CA ASN A 262 -8.98 -4.25 2.29
C ASN A 262 -8.63 -5.03 1.02
N TRP A 263 -8.04 -4.35 0.05
CA TRP A 263 -7.59 -4.94 -1.19
C TRP A 263 -6.08 -5.16 -1.18
N ILE A 264 -5.66 -6.35 -1.63
CA ILE A 264 -4.32 -6.59 -2.12
C ILE A 264 -4.39 -6.54 -3.65
N LEU A 265 -3.68 -5.57 -4.22
CA LEU A 265 -3.63 -5.32 -5.66
C LEU A 265 -2.25 -5.72 -6.18
N TRP A 266 -2.20 -6.76 -7.00
CA TRP A 266 -0.97 -7.16 -7.70
C TRP A 266 -0.93 -6.54 -9.09
N VAL A 267 0.12 -5.79 -9.39
CA VAL A 267 0.25 -5.08 -10.67
C VAL A 267 1.47 -5.58 -11.44
N GLY A 268 1.21 -6.19 -12.61
CA GLY A 268 2.24 -6.62 -13.56
C GLY A 268 2.56 -5.54 -14.58
N GLU A 269 3.61 -5.73 -15.38
CA GLU A 269 3.92 -4.82 -16.49
C GLU A 269 2.93 -4.98 -17.65
N ASP A 270 2.59 -6.24 -18.00
CA ASP A 270 1.70 -6.59 -19.11
C ASP A 270 0.62 -7.61 -18.69
N ASP A 271 -0.37 -7.79 -19.57
CA ASP A 271 -1.53 -8.65 -19.31
C ASP A 271 -1.16 -10.15 -19.22
N SER A 272 -0.06 -10.58 -19.86
CA SER A 272 0.39 -11.98 -19.83
C SER A 272 0.93 -12.38 -18.46
N ILE A 273 1.63 -11.46 -17.77
CA ILE A 273 2.09 -11.63 -16.39
C ILE A 273 0.89 -11.75 -15.43
N VAL A 274 -0.16 -10.96 -15.66
CA VAL A 274 -1.39 -11.00 -14.86
C VAL A 274 -2.11 -12.32 -15.05
N GLU A 275 -2.25 -12.80 -16.29
CA GLU A 275 -2.86 -14.09 -16.59
C GLU A 275 -2.10 -15.26 -15.96
N ALA A 276 -0.76 -15.26 -16.04
CA ALA A 276 0.07 -16.25 -15.38
C ALA A 276 -0.13 -16.25 -13.85
N THR A 277 -0.20 -15.06 -13.24
CA THR A 277 -0.44 -14.90 -11.80
C THR A 277 -1.82 -15.40 -11.40
N LEU A 278 -2.85 -15.12 -12.21
CA LEU A 278 -4.20 -15.62 -11.99
C LEU A 278 -4.22 -17.15 -12.03
N ASN A 279 -3.60 -17.77 -13.03
CA ASN A 279 -3.52 -19.23 -13.15
C ASN A 279 -2.76 -19.87 -11.98
N LEU A 280 -1.73 -19.19 -11.47
CA LEU A 280 -0.95 -19.65 -10.33
C LEU A 280 -1.73 -19.62 -9.01
N LEU A 281 -2.53 -18.57 -8.79
CA LEU A 281 -3.19 -18.33 -7.49
C LEU A 281 -4.65 -18.80 -7.44
N SER A 282 -5.34 -18.92 -8.56
CA SER A 282 -6.74 -19.39 -8.61
C SER A 282 -6.96 -20.75 -7.93
N PRO A 283 -6.06 -21.75 -8.04
CA PRO A 283 -6.21 -23.04 -7.36
C PRO A 283 -6.25 -22.94 -5.83
N MET A 284 -5.73 -21.86 -5.24
CA MET A 284 -5.71 -21.60 -3.80
C MET A 284 -6.63 -20.44 -3.39
N ALA A 285 -7.54 -20.00 -4.27
CA ALA A 285 -8.39 -18.83 -4.04
C ALA A 285 -9.21 -18.94 -2.75
N LYS A 286 -9.75 -20.13 -2.47
CA LYS A 286 -10.53 -20.39 -1.25
C LYS A 286 -9.66 -20.21 0.00
N GLU A 287 -8.49 -20.83 0.01
CA GLU A 287 -7.55 -20.76 1.12
C GLU A 287 -7.04 -19.32 1.31
N LEU A 288 -6.84 -18.56 0.23
CA LEU A 288 -6.43 -17.16 0.30
C LEU A 288 -7.46 -16.25 0.99
N VAL A 289 -8.76 -16.56 0.91
CA VAL A 289 -9.82 -15.78 1.58
C VAL A 289 -10.24 -16.35 2.92
N ASP A 290 -9.86 -17.59 3.25
CA ASP A 290 -10.24 -18.28 4.49
C ASP A 290 -9.52 -17.67 5.70
N PHE A 291 -10.08 -16.59 6.25
CA PHE A 291 -9.66 -15.98 7.51
C PHE A 291 -10.70 -15.00 8.10
N GLU A 292 -10.57 -14.66 9.40
CA GLU A 292 -11.48 -13.76 10.12
C GLU A 292 -11.56 -12.34 9.53
N MET A 293 -10.51 -11.90 8.83
CA MET A 293 -10.46 -10.57 8.25
C MET A 293 -10.63 -10.65 6.72
N PRO A 294 -11.67 -10.00 6.17
CA PRO A 294 -11.93 -10.02 4.74
C PRO A 294 -10.81 -9.28 3.99
N LEU A 295 -10.16 -10.00 3.08
CA LEU A 295 -9.19 -9.47 2.13
C LEU A 295 -9.64 -9.82 0.72
N HIS A 296 -9.64 -8.83 -0.16
CA HIS A 296 -9.95 -8.99 -1.56
C HIS A 296 -8.65 -8.99 -2.38
N PHE A 297 -8.51 -9.96 -3.27
CA PHE A 297 -7.30 -10.17 -4.06
C PHE A 297 -7.60 -9.91 -5.53
N LYS A 298 -6.94 -8.90 -6.08
CA LYS A 298 -7.14 -8.44 -7.45
C LYS A 298 -5.81 -8.29 -8.15
N ALA A 299 -5.81 -8.41 -9.47
CA ALA A 299 -4.63 -8.10 -10.27
C ALA A 299 -4.95 -7.29 -11.52
N THR A 300 -3.99 -6.50 -11.99
CA THR A 300 -4.07 -5.76 -13.26
C THR A 300 -2.66 -5.54 -13.81
N SER A 301 -2.53 -4.92 -14.97
CA SER A 301 -1.23 -4.56 -15.56
C SER A 301 -1.11 -3.05 -15.75
N MET A 302 0.13 -2.57 -15.77
CA MET A 302 0.45 -1.20 -16.18
C MET A 302 -0.06 -0.94 -17.61
N GLU A 303 0.08 -1.92 -18.50
CA GLU A 303 -0.43 -1.89 -19.87
C GLU A 303 -1.95 -1.64 -19.93
N SER A 304 -2.74 -2.37 -19.15
CA SER A 304 -4.19 -2.22 -19.11
C SER A 304 -4.60 -0.85 -18.55
N LEU A 305 -3.98 -0.42 -17.45
CA LEU A 305 -4.25 0.92 -16.89
C LEU A 305 -3.91 2.06 -17.87
N MET A 306 -2.85 1.91 -18.68
CA MET A 306 -2.48 2.89 -19.71
C MET A 306 -3.56 3.04 -20.79
N LYS A 307 -4.28 1.96 -21.13
CA LYS A 307 -5.31 1.94 -22.18
C LYS A 307 -6.61 2.65 -21.77
N ILE A 308 -6.81 2.92 -20.48
CA ILE A 308 -7.99 3.64 -19.99
C ILE A 308 -8.01 5.06 -20.55
N GLN A 309 -9.08 5.38 -21.29
CA GLN A 309 -9.29 6.67 -21.94
C GLN A 309 -10.12 7.61 -21.08
N GLU A 310 -11.24 7.10 -20.57
CA GLU A 310 -12.17 7.85 -19.72
C GLU A 310 -12.02 7.37 -18.27
N PRO A 311 -11.84 8.27 -17.30
CA PRO A 311 -11.70 7.89 -15.91
C PRO A 311 -13.02 7.35 -15.34
N TYR A 312 -12.91 6.32 -14.50
CA TYR A 312 -14.01 5.85 -13.69
C TYR A 312 -14.40 6.85 -12.59
N GLU A 313 -15.65 6.88 -12.16
CA GLU A 313 -16.07 7.82 -11.11
C GLU A 313 -15.46 7.44 -9.75
N THR A 314 -15.46 6.13 -9.42
CA THR A 314 -14.98 5.61 -8.14
C THR A 314 -13.88 4.56 -8.31
N ILE A 315 -13.14 4.30 -7.23
CA ILE A 315 -12.16 3.20 -7.19
C ILE A 315 -12.85 1.83 -7.31
N TYR A 316 -14.07 1.70 -6.81
CA TYR A 316 -14.83 0.46 -6.88
C TYR A 316 -15.14 0.10 -8.33
N ASP A 317 -15.56 1.07 -9.13
CA ASP A 317 -15.81 0.87 -10.56
C ASP A 317 -14.51 0.45 -11.27
N LEU A 318 -13.42 1.19 -11.02
CA LEU A 318 -12.11 0.86 -11.60
C LEU A 318 -11.68 -0.58 -11.25
N VAL A 319 -11.72 -0.94 -9.98
CA VAL A 319 -11.31 -2.29 -9.52
C VAL A 319 -12.28 -3.37 -10.00
N PHE A 320 -13.55 -3.06 -10.17
CA PHE A 320 -14.53 -4.03 -10.66
C PHE A 320 -14.36 -4.31 -12.16
N TYR A 321 -14.08 -3.29 -12.97
CA TYR A 321 -14.03 -3.42 -14.43
C TYR A 321 -12.63 -3.70 -14.99
N GLU A 322 -11.57 -3.16 -14.38
CA GLU A 322 -10.21 -3.17 -14.95
C GLU A 322 -9.24 -4.10 -14.21
N PHE A 323 -9.69 -4.75 -13.14
CA PHE A 323 -8.88 -5.71 -12.39
C PHE A 323 -9.51 -7.10 -12.43
N VAL A 324 -8.68 -8.10 -12.75
CA VAL A 324 -9.09 -9.50 -12.65
C VAL A 324 -9.24 -9.89 -11.18
N ASN A 325 -10.31 -10.63 -10.88
CA ASN A 325 -10.55 -11.14 -9.54
C ASN A 325 -9.81 -12.47 -9.34
N ILE A 326 -8.87 -12.50 -8.39
CA ILE A 326 -8.20 -13.74 -7.99
C ILE A 326 -9.03 -14.44 -6.92
N ALA A 327 -9.38 -13.72 -5.86
CA ALA A 327 -10.22 -14.25 -4.79
C ALA A 327 -10.89 -13.09 -4.05
N SER A 328 -12.13 -13.26 -3.61
CA SER A 328 -12.84 -12.33 -2.73
C SER A 328 -13.63 -13.15 -1.71
N PRO A 329 -13.82 -12.66 -0.47
CA PRO A 329 -14.74 -13.27 0.47
C PRO A 329 -16.15 -13.29 -0.14
N ASP A 330 -16.92 -14.34 0.12
CA ASP A 330 -18.34 -14.34 -0.22
C ASP A 330 -19.04 -13.18 0.53
N PRO A 331 -20.00 -12.47 -0.11
CA PRO A 331 -20.82 -11.50 0.60
C PRO A 331 -21.58 -12.23 1.72
N SER A 332 -21.29 -11.87 2.97
CA SER A 332 -21.89 -12.47 4.18
C SER A 332 -23.36 -12.11 4.35
#